data_AF-A0A0X4ESV5-F1
#
_entry.id   AF-A0A0X4ESV5-F1
#
_cell.length_a   1.000
_cell.length_b   1.000
_cell.length_c   1.000
_cell.angle_alpha   90.00
_cell.angle_beta   90.00
_cell.angle_gamma   90.00
#
_symmetry.space_group_name_H-M   'P 1'
#
loop_
_entity.id
_entity.type
_entity.pdbx_description
1 polymer ?
#
loop_
_entity_poly.entity_id
_entity_poly.type
_entity_poly.pdbx_seq_one_letter_code
_entity_poly.pdbx_strand_id
1 'polypeptide(L)'
;MTTPDKHLTSVERGESPSFMAFVGAELRTIARELTETKAFGKLGMMAVKSVPMVGPVIDTAKELAQGLIDRENSECQRRLQEYVLGVVQDEQYNDSVEFREQDVIPVIRKLAADDEAAKTEYYTRLTVALGRTPLNVMPADLRYHFIRLVSSLTCYQIAFARELKIRQTVPVWGTASFEESELVLTSQDNGMAMQAVRTLQNSGLMKEMTTLPRQKKPEGTLYKTTSDFNTLMELLFHPGDFEPETVGLRRKDVSDIIIVGTPVFIDNLYDTYLPTALKNAGLKAKVVASNDNHLTTDWAPLYLQTGIEGKDYNQSIKLFLTRGGTADWKNAGDNYLHCKFDKRTFNREKSTNAREAGQFRKEMDRIVTSILTQMKNIKSSS
;
A
#
# COMPACT_ATOMS: atom_id res chain seq x y z
N MET A 1 17.69 -43.73 71.91
CA MET A 1 16.94 -42.53 71.50
C MET A 1 17.32 -42.20 70.06
N THR A 2 16.32 -41.96 69.22
CA THR A 2 16.30 -41.22 67.93
C THR A 2 17.12 -41.71 66.73
N THR A 3 16.39 -42.23 65.71
CA THR A 3 16.63 -42.00 64.27
C THR A 3 16.52 -40.49 63.94
N PRO A 4 17.18 -40.01 62.87
CA PRO A 4 16.50 -39.80 61.57
C PRO A 4 17.48 -39.92 60.37
N ASP A 5 17.17 -39.59 59.12
CA ASP A 5 16.08 -39.89 58.18
C ASP A 5 16.57 -39.33 56.81
N LYS A 6 15.93 -39.74 55.72
CA LYS A 6 16.22 -39.44 54.29
C LYS A 6 16.26 -37.94 53.92
N HIS A 7 16.99 -37.58 52.86
CA HIS A 7 16.58 -36.64 51.78
C HIS A 7 17.61 -36.71 50.61
N LEU A 8 17.24 -37.19 49.40
CA LEU A 8 16.67 -36.45 48.24
C LEU A 8 17.63 -35.46 47.59
N THR A 9 18.03 -35.73 46.34
CA THR A 9 18.07 -34.73 45.25
C THR A 9 18.08 -35.42 43.88
N SER A 10 16.87 -35.70 43.39
CA SER A 10 16.56 -35.64 41.96
C SER A 10 16.37 -34.16 41.61
N VAL A 11 17.22 -33.59 40.76
CA VAL A 11 16.92 -32.34 40.06
C VAL A 11 16.92 -32.68 38.58
N GLU A 12 15.76 -33.12 38.10
CA GLU A 12 15.41 -33.07 36.69
C GLU A 12 15.45 -31.60 36.25
N ARG A 13 16.20 -31.31 35.19
CA ARG A 13 16.14 -30.03 34.49
C ARG A 13 14.75 -29.93 33.87
N GLY A 14 13.88 -29.13 34.47
CA GLY A 14 12.63 -28.72 33.84
C GLY A 14 12.96 -27.84 32.63
N GLU A 15 12.67 -28.33 31.43
CA GLU A 15 12.52 -27.48 30.25
C GLU A 15 11.39 -26.49 30.54
N SER A 16 11.70 -25.19 30.49
CA SER A 16 10.70 -24.14 30.55
C SER A 16 9.69 -24.37 29.42
N PRO A 17 8.37 -24.38 29.68
CA PRO A 17 7.40 -24.49 28.61
C PRO A 17 7.64 -23.36 27.60
N SER A 18 7.57 -23.66 26.30
CA SER A 18 7.71 -22.64 25.27
C SER A 18 6.70 -21.51 25.51
N PHE A 19 7.05 -20.27 25.16
CA PHE A 19 6.15 -19.12 25.30
C PHE A 19 4.76 -19.41 24.70
N MET A 20 4.69 -20.15 23.59
CA MET A 20 3.42 -20.59 22.99
C MET A 20 2.61 -21.59 23.83
N ALA A 21 3.26 -22.42 24.65
CA ALA A 21 2.57 -23.26 25.62
C ALA A 21 1.97 -22.44 26.78
N PHE A 22 2.66 -21.36 27.20
CA PHE A 22 2.13 -20.39 28.16
C PHE A 22 0.97 -19.57 27.55
N VAL A 23 1.12 -19.05 26.33
CA VAL A 23 0.05 -18.37 25.58
C VAL A 23 -1.15 -19.31 25.39
N GLY A 24 -0.94 -20.60 25.10
CA GLY A 24 -2.01 -21.60 25.01
C GLY A 24 -2.71 -21.88 26.35
N ALA A 25 -2.04 -21.72 27.49
CA ALA A 25 -2.65 -21.77 28.81
C ALA A 25 -3.43 -20.49 29.12
N GLU A 26 -2.87 -19.32 28.80
CA GLU A 26 -3.51 -18.02 29.01
C GLU A 26 -4.71 -17.79 28.07
N LEU A 27 -4.67 -18.33 26.85
CA LEU A 27 -5.83 -18.41 25.94
C LEU A 27 -6.97 -19.23 26.54
N ARG A 28 -6.66 -20.33 27.23
CA ARG A 28 -7.67 -21.11 27.95
C ARG A 28 -8.21 -20.36 29.16
N THR A 29 -7.41 -19.50 29.79
CA THR A 29 -7.83 -18.62 30.88
C THR A 29 -8.68 -17.45 30.38
N ILE A 30 -8.28 -16.77 29.30
CA ILE A 30 -9.05 -15.68 28.68
C ILE A 30 -10.36 -16.22 28.07
N ALA A 31 -10.32 -17.38 27.42
CA ALA A 31 -11.53 -18.09 27.00
C ALA A 31 -12.39 -18.45 28.22
N ARG A 32 -11.79 -18.88 29.34
CA ARG A 32 -12.52 -19.10 30.60
C ARG A 32 -13.14 -17.81 31.15
N GLU A 33 -12.40 -16.71 31.20
CA GLU A 33 -12.84 -15.40 31.70
C GLU A 33 -13.93 -14.78 30.80
N LEU A 34 -13.87 -14.99 29.49
CA LEU A 34 -14.94 -14.64 28.55
C LEU A 34 -16.16 -15.57 28.67
N THR A 35 -15.95 -16.86 28.98
CA THR A 35 -17.04 -17.79 29.34
C THR A 35 -17.57 -17.59 30.76
N GLU A 36 -16.89 -16.84 31.64
CA GLU A 36 -17.36 -16.43 32.97
C GLU A 36 -18.39 -15.29 32.87
N THR A 37 -19.49 -15.66 32.23
CA THR A 37 -20.86 -15.15 32.20
C THR A 37 -21.41 -14.70 33.57
N LYS A 38 -20.89 -13.61 34.15
CA LYS A 38 -21.60 -12.87 35.21
C LYS A 38 -21.89 -11.40 34.90
N ALA A 39 -21.22 -10.80 33.91
CA ALA A 39 -21.46 -9.40 33.53
C ALA A 39 -22.52 -9.25 32.43
N PHE A 40 -22.49 -10.05 31.36
CA PHE A 40 -23.49 -9.97 30.29
C PHE A 40 -24.82 -10.66 30.61
N GLY A 41 -24.79 -11.73 31.41
CA GLY A 41 -26.01 -12.34 31.96
C GLY A 41 -26.83 -11.37 32.82
N LYS A 42 -26.18 -10.41 33.50
CA LYS A 42 -26.88 -9.38 34.29
C LYS A 42 -27.45 -8.23 33.45
N LEU A 43 -26.79 -7.81 32.37
CA LEU A 43 -27.30 -6.78 31.46
C LEU A 43 -28.48 -7.29 30.62
N GLY A 44 -28.43 -8.55 30.15
CA GLY A 44 -29.57 -9.21 29.49
C GLY A 44 -30.72 -9.54 30.43
N MET A 45 -30.44 -10.03 31.66
CA MET A 45 -31.49 -10.32 32.65
C MET A 45 -32.18 -9.08 33.21
N MET A 46 -31.57 -7.89 33.16
CA MET A 46 -32.25 -6.67 33.62
C MET A 46 -33.25 -6.12 32.61
N ALA A 47 -33.07 -6.36 31.30
CA ALA A 47 -34.04 -5.95 30.29
C ALA A 47 -35.27 -6.89 30.21
N VAL A 48 -35.11 -8.17 30.59
CA VAL A 48 -36.19 -9.17 30.56
C VAL A 48 -37.08 -9.13 31.81
N LYS A 49 -36.62 -8.51 32.90
CA LYS A 49 -37.36 -8.46 34.18
C LYS A 49 -38.48 -7.41 34.27
N SER A 50 -38.67 -6.56 33.26
CA SER A 50 -39.68 -5.48 33.28
C SER A 50 -40.98 -5.80 32.54
N VAL A 51 -41.16 -7.00 31.97
CA VAL A 51 -42.39 -7.38 31.27
C VAL A 51 -43.09 -8.53 32.00
N PRO A 52 -44.27 -8.29 32.61
CA PRO A 52 -45.04 -9.37 33.21
C PRO A 52 -45.85 -10.14 32.14
N MET A 53 -45.96 -11.46 32.36
CA MET A 53 -46.98 -12.41 31.85
C MET A 53 -46.61 -13.40 30.71
N VAL A 54 -46.55 -14.69 31.13
CA VAL A 54 -47.14 -15.94 30.57
C VAL A 54 -46.70 -16.47 29.18
N GLY A 55 -46.11 -17.68 29.17
CA GLY A 55 -46.23 -18.65 28.06
C GLY A 55 -44.95 -19.39 27.62
N PRO A 56 -45.08 -20.48 26.82
CA PRO A 56 -44.00 -21.40 26.37
C PRO A 56 -42.95 -20.76 25.43
N VAL A 57 -43.00 -19.45 25.24
CA VAL A 57 -42.08 -18.63 24.42
C VAL A 57 -40.73 -18.40 25.13
N ILE A 58 -40.67 -18.56 26.45
CA ILE A 58 -39.44 -18.36 27.25
C ILE A 58 -38.41 -19.45 26.98
N ASP A 59 -38.83 -20.71 26.82
CA ASP A 59 -37.89 -21.81 26.61
C ASP A 59 -37.23 -21.70 25.23
N THR A 60 -38.00 -21.35 24.20
CA THR A 60 -37.46 -21.04 22.86
C THR A 60 -36.53 -19.82 22.85
N ALA A 61 -36.81 -18.78 23.63
CA ALA A 61 -35.96 -17.59 23.71
C ALA A 61 -34.65 -17.87 24.48
N LYS A 62 -34.70 -18.72 25.51
CA LYS A 62 -33.52 -19.19 26.24
C LYS A 62 -32.66 -20.13 25.40
N GLU A 63 -33.28 -21.07 24.67
CA GLU A 63 -32.56 -21.97 23.75
C GLU A 63 -31.92 -21.20 22.59
N LEU A 64 -32.60 -20.19 22.04
CA LEU A 64 -32.02 -19.29 21.05
C LEU A 64 -30.86 -18.48 21.64
N ALA A 65 -31.03 -17.90 22.83
CA ALA A 65 -29.97 -17.16 23.49
C ALA A 65 -28.76 -18.04 23.81
N GLN A 66 -28.97 -19.26 24.31
CA GLN A 66 -27.91 -20.22 24.58
C GLN A 66 -27.23 -20.66 23.28
N GLY A 67 -28.01 -20.96 22.23
CA GLY A 67 -27.47 -21.30 20.91
C GLY A 67 -26.67 -20.16 20.27
N LEU A 68 -27.06 -18.91 20.48
CA LEU A 68 -26.30 -17.73 20.03
C LEU A 68 -24.99 -17.57 20.83
N ILE A 69 -25.02 -17.77 22.16
CA ILE A 69 -23.83 -17.75 23.02
C ILE A 69 -22.86 -18.87 22.63
N ASP A 70 -23.35 -20.09 22.43
CA ASP A 70 -22.52 -21.23 22.06
C ASP A 70 -21.90 -21.04 20.67
N ARG A 71 -22.64 -20.42 19.74
CA ARG A 71 -22.15 -20.06 18.41
C ARG A 71 -21.10 -18.96 18.47
N GLU A 72 -21.33 -17.90 19.24
CA GLU A 72 -20.35 -16.82 19.46
C GLU A 72 -19.07 -17.35 20.08
N ASN A 73 -19.18 -18.19 21.10
CA ASN A 73 -18.05 -18.86 21.75
C ASN A 73 -17.27 -19.72 20.75
N SER A 74 -17.97 -20.46 19.88
CA SER A 74 -17.34 -21.29 18.85
C SER A 74 -16.59 -20.46 17.81
N GLU A 75 -17.18 -19.35 17.34
CA GLU A 75 -16.52 -18.41 16.41
C GLU A 75 -15.32 -17.70 17.07
N CYS A 76 -15.42 -17.32 18.33
CA CYS A 76 -14.30 -16.78 19.10
C CYS A 76 -13.16 -17.79 19.24
N GLN A 77 -13.47 -19.03 19.64
CA GLN A 77 -12.48 -20.11 19.75
C GLN A 77 -11.81 -20.40 18.40
N ARG A 78 -12.57 -20.45 17.31
CA ARG A 78 -12.04 -20.67 15.96
C ARG A 78 -11.04 -19.57 15.58
N ARG A 79 -11.38 -18.31 15.79
CA ARG A 79 -10.48 -17.16 15.49
C ARG A 79 -9.20 -17.19 16.31
N LEU A 80 -9.30 -17.48 17.61
CA LEU A 80 -8.13 -17.63 18.47
C LEU A 80 -7.24 -18.81 18.03
N GLN A 81 -7.83 -19.94 17.63
CA GLN A 81 -7.10 -21.08 17.09
C GLN A 81 -6.38 -20.73 15.78
N GLU A 82 -7.08 -20.09 14.83
CA GLU A 82 -6.52 -19.64 13.56
C GLU A 82 -5.37 -18.65 13.76
N TYR A 83 -5.52 -17.71 14.70
CA TYR A 83 -4.44 -16.79 15.08
C TYR A 83 -3.22 -17.52 15.62
N VAL A 84 -3.39 -18.42 16.60
CA VAL A 84 -2.28 -19.18 17.18
C VAL A 84 -1.59 -20.02 16.12
N LEU A 85 -2.36 -20.74 15.29
CA LEU A 85 -1.79 -21.56 14.21
C LEU A 85 -1.00 -20.70 13.23
N GLY A 86 -1.51 -19.52 12.87
CA GLY A 86 -0.81 -18.58 11.99
C GLY A 86 0.50 -18.08 12.58
N VAL A 87 0.52 -17.74 13.88
CA VAL A 87 1.73 -17.31 14.59
C VAL A 87 2.75 -18.45 14.70
N VAL A 88 2.31 -19.65 15.09
CA VAL A 88 3.18 -20.84 15.24
C VAL A 88 3.75 -21.30 13.90
N GLN A 89 2.96 -21.25 12.82
CA GLN A 89 3.46 -21.60 11.50
C GLN A 89 4.62 -20.68 11.11
N ASP A 90 4.53 -19.37 11.37
CA ASP A 90 5.62 -18.44 11.06
C ASP A 90 6.86 -18.66 11.96
N GLU A 91 6.66 -18.95 13.26
CA GLU A 91 7.73 -19.34 14.20
C GLU A 91 8.54 -20.56 13.72
N GLN A 92 7.87 -21.61 13.26
CA GLN A 92 8.52 -22.85 12.84
C GLN A 92 9.43 -22.68 11.61
N TYR A 93 9.28 -21.57 10.88
CA TYR A 93 10.12 -21.26 9.73
C TYR A 93 11.18 -20.18 10.00
N ASN A 94 11.19 -19.51 11.17
CA ASN A 94 12.08 -18.37 11.39
C ASN A 94 12.50 -18.16 12.86
N ASP A 95 13.73 -18.55 13.19
CA ASP A 95 14.33 -18.44 14.55
C ASP A 95 14.54 -17.00 15.06
N SER A 96 14.18 -15.99 14.27
CA SER A 96 14.44 -14.57 14.57
C SER A 96 13.29 -13.83 15.24
N VAL A 97 12.16 -14.50 15.52
CA VAL A 97 10.96 -13.83 16.05
C VAL A 97 10.89 -13.97 17.57
N GLU A 98 10.87 -12.85 18.28
CA GLU A 98 10.75 -12.82 19.74
C GLU A 98 9.36 -12.31 20.14
N PHE A 99 8.49 -13.23 20.57
CA PHE A 99 7.16 -12.88 21.04
C PHE A 99 7.16 -12.46 22.50
N ARG A 100 6.48 -11.35 22.78
CA ARG A 100 6.41 -10.73 24.10
C ARG A 100 4.97 -10.71 24.56
N GLU A 101 4.75 -11.00 25.85
CA GLU A 101 3.42 -10.96 26.47
C GLU A 101 2.70 -9.62 26.22
N GLN A 102 3.46 -8.52 26.28
CA GLN A 102 2.97 -7.15 26.10
C GLN A 102 2.41 -6.88 24.69
N ASP A 103 2.81 -7.68 23.69
CA ASP A 103 2.31 -7.57 22.32
C ASP A 103 1.17 -8.58 22.07
N VAL A 104 1.32 -9.80 22.57
CA VAL A 104 0.43 -10.94 22.29
C VAL A 104 -0.88 -10.87 23.11
N ILE A 105 -0.79 -10.58 24.42
CA ILE A 105 -1.98 -10.55 25.28
C ILE A 105 -2.98 -9.48 24.83
N PRO A 106 -2.58 -8.23 24.52
CA PRO A 106 -3.52 -7.25 23.99
C PRO A 106 -4.16 -7.68 22.67
N VAL A 107 -3.40 -8.28 21.76
CA VAL A 107 -3.93 -8.80 20.49
C VAL A 107 -4.98 -9.88 20.73
N ILE A 108 -4.71 -10.84 21.60
CA ILE A 108 -5.68 -11.89 21.97
C ILE A 108 -6.96 -11.29 22.54
N ARG A 109 -6.84 -10.34 23.49
CA ARG A 109 -8.00 -9.67 24.09
C ARG A 109 -8.83 -8.92 23.05
N LYS A 110 -8.17 -8.27 22.09
CA LYS A 110 -8.86 -7.56 21.00
C LYS A 110 -9.53 -8.53 20.03
N LEU A 111 -8.82 -9.57 19.59
CA LEU A 111 -9.35 -10.57 18.68
C LEU A 111 -10.57 -11.29 19.25
N ALA A 112 -10.54 -11.62 20.54
CA ALA A 112 -11.65 -12.29 21.21
C ALA A 112 -12.92 -11.42 21.29
N ALA A 113 -12.77 -10.10 21.33
CA ALA A 113 -13.88 -9.13 21.37
C ALA A 113 -14.26 -8.58 19.99
N ASP A 114 -13.49 -8.88 18.95
CA ASP A 114 -13.76 -8.43 17.59
C ASP A 114 -14.97 -9.21 17.04
N ASP A 115 -15.63 -8.68 16.01
CA ASP A 115 -16.75 -9.32 15.31
C ASP A 115 -16.39 -9.69 13.86
N GLU A 116 -15.25 -9.21 13.34
CA GLU A 116 -14.80 -9.48 11.98
C GLU A 116 -13.79 -10.64 11.95
N ALA A 117 -14.25 -11.82 11.55
CA ALA A 117 -13.38 -13.00 11.47
C ALA A 117 -12.15 -12.81 10.58
N ALA A 118 -12.24 -11.98 9.53
CA ALA A 118 -11.14 -11.69 8.63
C ALA A 118 -9.99 -10.90 9.27
N LYS A 119 -10.20 -10.21 10.42
CA LYS A 119 -9.10 -9.51 11.11
C LYS A 119 -8.08 -10.44 11.75
N THR A 120 -8.42 -11.72 11.94
CA THR A 120 -7.50 -12.73 12.46
C THR A 120 -6.18 -12.74 11.70
N GLU A 121 -6.23 -12.58 10.37
CA GLU A 121 -5.03 -12.50 9.53
C GLU A 121 -4.21 -11.23 9.83
N TYR A 122 -4.85 -10.06 9.92
CA TYR A 122 -4.15 -8.81 10.23
C TYR A 122 -3.49 -8.83 11.60
N TYR A 123 -4.16 -9.41 12.60
CA TYR A 123 -3.57 -9.60 13.93
C TYR A 123 -2.40 -10.55 13.92
N THR A 124 -2.49 -11.66 13.18
CA THR A 124 -1.39 -12.61 13.01
C THR A 124 -0.16 -11.92 12.42
N ARG A 125 -0.34 -11.22 11.29
CA ARG A 125 0.73 -10.49 10.60
C ARG A 125 1.34 -9.40 11.49
N LEU A 126 0.50 -8.63 12.18
CA LEU A 126 0.94 -7.62 13.15
C LEU A 126 1.82 -8.25 14.24
N THR A 127 1.35 -9.32 14.90
CA THR A 127 2.10 -9.96 15.98
C THR A 127 3.47 -10.46 15.51
N VAL A 128 3.52 -11.10 14.34
CA VAL A 128 4.79 -11.57 13.75
C VAL A 128 5.72 -10.38 13.44
N ALA A 129 5.20 -9.32 12.82
CA ALA A 129 6.00 -8.14 12.48
C ALA A 129 6.55 -7.44 13.73
N LEU A 130 5.73 -7.33 14.80
CA LEU A 130 6.17 -6.80 16.09
C LEU A 130 7.23 -7.71 16.74
N GLY A 131 7.08 -9.03 16.65
CA GLY A 131 8.05 -9.97 17.20
C GLY A 131 9.42 -9.91 16.49
N ARG A 132 9.42 -9.62 15.18
CA ARG A 132 10.64 -9.40 14.38
C ARG A 132 11.28 -8.03 14.61
N THR A 133 10.49 -7.06 15.05
CA THR A 133 10.99 -5.72 15.30
C THR A 133 11.64 -5.67 16.70
N PRO A 134 12.87 -5.16 16.84
CA PRO A 134 13.48 -4.96 18.16
C PRO A 134 12.82 -3.85 18.99
N LEU A 135 12.90 -3.92 20.32
CA LEU A 135 12.32 -2.91 21.22
C LEU A 135 12.97 -1.52 21.11
N ASN A 136 14.25 -1.44 20.75
CA ASN A 136 14.94 -0.17 20.51
C ASN A 136 14.47 0.52 19.23
N VAL A 137 13.94 -0.23 18.26
CA VAL A 137 13.36 0.31 17.01
C VAL A 137 11.91 0.70 17.22
N MET A 138 11.13 -0.16 17.89
CA MET A 138 9.73 0.11 18.20
C MET A 138 9.46 -0.14 19.69
N PRO A 139 9.41 0.94 20.51
CA PRO A 139 9.14 0.86 21.94
C PRO A 139 7.70 0.43 22.25
N ALA A 140 7.44 -0.03 23.47
CA ALA A 140 6.19 -0.67 23.86
C ALA A 140 4.94 0.19 23.68
N ASP A 141 5.03 1.50 23.92
CA ASP A 141 3.94 2.46 23.71
C ASP A 141 3.55 2.55 22.22
N LEU A 142 4.53 2.59 21.33
CA LEU A 142 4.32 2.64 19.89
C LEU A 142 3.73 1.31 19.36
N ARG A 143 4.18 0.16 19.89
CA ARG A 143 3.58 -1.15 19.57
C ARG A 143 2.12 -1.20 19.95
N TYR A 144 1.80 -0.79 21.18
CA TYR A 144 0.42 -0.78 21.68
C TYR A 144 -0.47 0.18 20.87
N HIS A 145 0.07 1.33 20.44
CA HIS A 145 -0.63 2.22 19.51
C HIS A 145 -1.05 1.51 18.22
N PHE A 146 -0.16 0.75 17.57
CA PHE A 146 -0.50 0.01 16.35
C PHE A 146 -1.49 -1.15 16.60
N ILE A 147 -1.37 -1.86 17.73
CA ILE A 147 -2.37 -2.88 18.13
C ILE A 147 -3.77 -2.23 18.29
N ARG A 148 -3.82 -1.05 18.91
CA ARG A 148 -5.07 -0.30 19.07
C ARG A 148 -5.61 0.20 17.73
N LEU A 149 -4.74 0.67 16.83
CA LEU A 149 -5.14 1.10 15.49
C LEU A 149 -5.78 -0.05 14.72
N VAL A 150 -5.14 -1.22 14.63
CA VAL A 150 -5.70 -2.40 13.95
C VAL A 150 -7.04 -2.80 14.54
N SER A 151 -7.18 -2.76 15.86
CA SER A 151 -8.46 -3.03 16.54
C SER A 151 -9.56 -2.03 16.21
N SER A 152 -9.22 -0.76 16.06
CA SER A 152 -10.20 0.29 15.79
C SER A 152 -10.67 0.35 14.35
N LEU A 153 -9.89 -0.21 13.41
CA LEU A 153 -10.20 -0.22 12.00
C LEU A 153 -10.99 -1.46 11.62
N THR A 154 -11.92 -1.33 10.68
CA THR A 154 -12.60 -2.48 10.08
C THR A 154 -11.74 -3.14 8.99
N CYS A 155 -12.07 -4.37 8.60
CA CYS A 155 -11.37 -5.03 7.47
C CYS A 155 -11.45 -4.19 6.21
N TYR A 156 -12.62 -3.59 5.96
CA TYR A 156 -12.82 -2.70 4.81
C TYR A 156 -11.87 -1.50 4.87
N GLN A 157 -11.70 -0.86 6.03
CA GLN A 157 -10.82 0.30 6.19
C GLN A 157 -9.34 -0.05 6.00
N ILE A 158 -8.92 -1.22 6.49
CA ILE A 158 -7.55 -1.72 6.28
C ILE A 158 -7.32 -2.04 4.79
N ALA A 159 -8.28 -2.71 4.13
CA ALA A 159 -8.21 -2.99 2.70
C ALA A 159 -8.22 -1.71 1.85
N PHE A 160 -9.05 -0.73 2.23
CA PHE A 160 -9.08 0.59 1.61
C PHE A 160 -7.75 1.32 1.76
N ALA A 161 -7.14 1.29 2.94
CA ALA A 161 -5.82 1.88 3.17
C ALA A 161 -4.75 1.21 2.30
N ARG A 162 -4.77 -0.12 2.18
CA ARG A 162 -3.87 -0.85 1.28
C ARG A 162 -4.06 -0.42 -0.17
N GLU A 163 -5.29 -0.38 -0.68
CA GLU A 163 -5.57 0.05 -2.04
C GLU A 163 -5.14 1.51 -2.28
N LEU A 164 -5.35 2.39 -1.30
CA LEU A 164 -4.88 3.77 -1.35
C LEU A 164 -3.36 3.84 -1.50
N LYS A 165 -2.60 3.05 -0.72
CA LYS A 165 -1.13 2.98 -0.85
C LYS A 165 -0.73 2.53 -2.25
N ILE A 166 -1.40 1.52 -2.81
CA ILE A 166 -1.14 1.04 -4.18
C ILE A 166 -1.39 2.17 -5.19
N ARG A 167 -2.55 2.83 -5.12
CA ARG A 167 -2.94 3.89 -6.05
C ARG A 167 -2.03 5.13 -6.00
N GLN A 168 -1.40 5.39 -4.86
CA GLN A 168 -0.44 6.48 -4.68
C GLN A 168 0.99 6.15 -5.10
N THR A 169 1.34 4.86 -5.22
CA THR A 169 2.74 4.43 -5.42
C THR A 169 2.97 3.65 -6.71
N VAL A 170 1.94 3.02 -7.27
CA VAL A 170 2.03 2.17 -8.46
C VAL A 170 1.17 2.74 -9.60
N PRO A 171 1.67 2.83 -10.83
CA PRO A 171 0.89 3.32 -11.96
C PRO A 171 -0.21 2.31 -12.34
N VAL A 172 -1.47 2.68 -12.09
CA VAL A 172 -2.66 1.83 -12.31
C VAL A 172 -3.28 2.07 -13.67
N TRP A 173 -3.61 0.99 -14.38
CA TRP A 173 -4.27 1.04 -15.68
C TRP A 173 -5.65 1.71 -15.60
N GLY A 174 -6.00 2.52 -16.60
CA GLY A 174 -7.29 3.19 -16.72
C GLY A 174 -7.34 4.60 -16.12
N THR A 175 -6.28 5.06 -15.44
CA THR A 175 -6.18 6.43 -14.90
C THR A 175 -4.96 7.14 -15.48
N ALA A 176 -5.02 8.44 -15.74
CA ALA A 176 -3.92 9.17 -16.38
C ALA A 176 -2.78 9.52 -15.40
N SER A 177 -3.09 9.68 -14.11
CA SER A 177 -2.10 10.03 -13.08
C SER A 177 -2.35 9.35 -11.73
N PHE A 178 -1.40 9.48 -10.81
CA PHE A 178 -1.56 8.98 -9.42
C PHE A 178 -2.69 9.71 -8.70
N GLU A 179 -2.84 11.01 -8.92
CA GLU A 179 -3.92 11.81 -8.34
C GLU A 179 -5.29 11.33 -8.82
N GLU A 180 -5.44 11.08 -10.12
CA GLU A 180 -6.68 10.51 -10.65
C GLU A 180 -6.93 9.10 -10.10
N SER A 181 -5.88 8.28 -10.03
CA SER A 181 -5.94 6.94 -9.44
C SER A 181 -6.44 6.96 -8.00
N GLU A 182 -5.93 7.88 -7.18
CA GLU A 182 -6.38 8.11 -5.81
C GLU A 182 -7.85 8.54 -5.75
N LEU A 183 -8.24 9.53 -6.56
CA LEU A 183 -9.60 10.08 -6.56
C LEU A 183 -10.66 9.03 -6.90
N VAL A 184 -10.36 8.09 -7.80
CA VAL A 184 -11.24 6.95 -8.12
C VAL A 184 -11.59 6.13 -6.88
N LEU A 185 -10.72 6.08 -5.87
CA LEU A 185 -10.99 5.41 -4.59
C LEU A 185 -11.60 6.35 -3.55
N THR A 186 -11.01 7.53 -3.35
CA THR A 186 -11.39 8.43 -2.25
C THR A 186 -12.68 9.22 -2.51
N SER A 187 -13.09 9.36 -3.77
CA SER A 187 -14.30 10.09 -4.17
C SER A 187 -15.49 9.19 -4.48
N GLN A 188 -15.45 7.91 -4.08
CA GLN A 188 -16.57 7.01 -4.28
C GLN A 188 -17.79 7.45 -3.46
N ASP A 189 -18.94 7.57 -4.12
CA ASP A 189 -20.21 7.96 -3.51
C ASP A 189 -20.92 6.78 -2.82
N ASN A 190 -20.17 6.03 -1.98
CA ASN A 190 -20.74 4.99 -1.14
C ASN A 190 -20.35 5.21 0.33
N GLY A 191 -21.27 4.85 1.23
CA GLY A 191 -21.11 5.14 2.66
C GLY A 191 -19.87 4.51 3.29
N MET A 192 -19.45 3.32 2.82
CA MET A 192 -18.28 2.62 3.35
C MET A 192 -16.98 3.36 2.99
N ALA A 193 -16.82 3.80 1.75
CA ALA A 193 -15.68 4.59 1.29
C ALA A 193 -15.60 5.93 2.01
N MET A 194 -16.73 6.66 2.13
CA MET A 194 -16.77 7.92 2.88
C MET A 194 -16.40 7.72 4.35
N GLN A 195 -16.88 6.65 4.98
CA GLN A 195 -16.54 6.31 6.36
C GLN A 195 -15.06 5.94 6.48
N ALA A 196 -14.50 5.18 5.54
CA ALA A 196 -13.10 4.82 5.55
C ALA A 196 -12.19 6.05 5.46
N VAL A 197 -12.49 6.99 4.57
CA VAL A 197 -11.75 8.25 4.47
C VAL A 197 -11.78 9.01 5.81
N ARG A 198 -12.97 9.21 6.40
CA ARG A 198 -13.08 9.93 7.68
C ARG A 198 -12.38 9.20 8.82
N THR A 199 -12.48 7.87 8.89
CA THR A 199 -11.84 7.08 9.93
C THR A 199 -10.32 7.12 9.80
N LEU A 200 -9.77 6.97 8.60
CA LEU A 200 -8.32 7.06 8.39
C LEU A 200 -7.78 8.46 8.71
N GLN A 201 -8.54 9.53 8.43
CA GLN A 201 -8.20 10.89 8.89
C GLN A 201 -8.23 11.02 10.41
N ASN A 202 -9.32 10.58 11.06
CA ASN A 202 -9.50 10.69 12.51
C ASN A 202 -8.47 9.86 13.30
N SER A 203 -8.02 8.75 12.72
CA SER A 203 -6.95 7.92 13.26
C SER A 203 -5.54 8.49 12.99
N GLY A 204 -5.43 9.65 12.32
CA GLY A 204 -4.15 10.31 12.05
C GLY A 204 -3.32 9.65 10.95
N LEU A 205 -3.92 8.77 10.14
CA LEU A 205 -3.23 8.00 9.10
C LEU A 205 -3.11 8.79 7.79
N MET A 206 -3.96 9.78 7.57
CA MET A 206 -3.86 10.65 6.40
C MET A 206 -4.37 12.06 6.67
N LYS A 207 -3.94 13.01 5.85
CA LYS A 207 -4.27 14.43 5.95
C LYS A 207 -4.61 14.99 4.58
N GLU A 208 -5.56 15.91 4.50
CA GLU A 208 -5.88 16.58 3.25
C GLU A 208 -4.69 17.41 2.76
N MET A 209 -4.42 17.34 1.46
CA MET A 209 -3.41 18.20 0.84
C MET A 209 -3.99 19.60 0.67
N THR A 210 -3.43 20.56 1.41
CA THR A 210 -3.80 21.98 1.31
C THR A 210 -3.09 22.70 0.18
N THR A 211 -1.93 22.20 -0.28
CA THR A 211 -1.20 22.71 -1.45
C THR A 211 -1.13 21.65 -2.52
N LEU A 212 -1.74 21.93 -3.66
CA LEU A 212 -1.78 21.00 -4.78
C LEU A 212 -0.57 21.25 -5.70
N PRO A 213 0.08 20.19 -6.24
CA PRO A 213 1.27 20.33 -7.08
C PRO A 213 1.01 21.04 -8.41
N ARG A 214 -0.25 21.14 -8.85
CA ARG A 214 -0.63 21.69 -10.16
C ARG A 214 -1.52 22.92 -10.00
N GLN A 215 -1.37 23.88 -10.92
CA GLN A 215 -2.22 25.08 -11.00
C GLN A 215 -3.69 24.76 -11.27
N LYS A 216 -4.01 23.59 -11.84
CA LYS A 216 -5.38 23.06 -11.89
C LYS A 216 -5.67 22.27 -10.63
N LYS A 217 -6.61 22.79 -9.83
CA LYS A 217 -7.19 22.05 -8.71
C LYS A 217 -7.85 20.78 -9.26
N PRO A 218 -7.51 19.58 -8.77
CA PRO A 218 -8.26 18.38 -9.14
C PRO A 218 -9.72 18.55 -8.73
N GLU A 219 -10.62 17.87 -9.43
CA GLU A 219 -12.05 17.80 -9.09
C GLU A 219 -12.26 16.87 -7.89
N GLY A 220 -11.60 17.14 -6.77
CA GLY A 220 -11.68 16.35 -5.55
C GLY A 220 -10.60 16.66 -4.53
N THR A 221 -10.72 16.04 -3.36
CA THR A 221 -9.76 16.17 -2.26
C THR A 221 -8.69 15.08 -2.38
N LEU A 222 -7.42 15.48 -2.37
CA LEU A 222 -6.29 14.57 -2.29
C LEU A 222 -5.78 14.46 -0.85
N TYR A 223 -5.19 13.32 -0.52
CA TYR A 223 -4.78 12.94 0.80
C TYR A 223 -3.29 12.56 0.82
N LYS A 224 -2.55 13.14 1.75
CA LYS A 224 -1.19 12.75 2.07
C LYS A 224 -1.20 11.73 3.21
N THR A 225 -0.53 10.61 3.02
CA THR A 225 -0.32 9.58 4.05
C THR A 225 0.70 10.05 5.11
N THR A 226 0.53 9.59 6.34
CA THR A 226 1.44 9.90 7.46
C THR A 226 2.48 8.80 7.67
N SER A 227 3.47 9.05 8.55
CA SER A 227 4.42 8.02 8.97
C SER A 227 3.70 6.80 9.55
N ASP A 228 2.69 7.04 10.40
CA ASP A 228 1.91 5.97 11.04
C ASP A 228 1.18 5.11 10.02
N PHE A 229 0.69 5.70 8.92
CA PHE A 229 0.12 4.93 7.82
C PHE A 229 1.14 4.00 7.19
N ASN A 230 2.33 4.52 6.86
CA ASN A 230 3.37 3.71 6.23
C ASN A 230 3.83 2.57 7.15
N THR A 231 4.07 2.86 8.43
CA THR A 231 4.43 1.86 9.43
C THR A 231 3.33 0.81 9.61
N LEU A 232 2.05 1.23 9.70
CA LEU A 232 0.93 0.30 9.80
C LEU A 232 0.87 -0.63 8.58
N MET A 233 1.03 -0.08 7.38
CA MET A 233 1.03 -0.87 6.14
C MET A 233 2.21 -1.86 6.09
N GLU A 234 3.39 -1.49 6.58
CA GLU A 234 4.56 -2.38 6.67
C GLU A 234 4.42 -3.47 7.73
N LEU A 235 3.73 -3.19 8.83
CA LEU A 235 3.43 -4.18 9.87
C LEU A 235 2.38 -5.21 9.40
N LEU A 236 1.44 -4.80 8.55
CA LEU A 236 0.32 -5.63 8.13
C LEU A 236 0.53 -6.36 6.81
N PHE A 237 1.44 -5.91 5.96
CA PHE A 237 1.54 -6.39 4.59
C PHE A 237 2.99 -6.62 4.16
N HIS A 238 3.19 -7.69 3.40
CA HIS A 238 4.46 -7.94 2.73
C HIS A 238 4.61 -6.98 1.54
N PRO A 239 5.82 -6.58 1.11
CA PRO A 239 6.00 -5.72 -0.06
C PRO A 239 5.24 -6.19 -1.32
N GLY A 240 5.14 -7.50 -1.54
CA GLY A 240 4.38 -8.10 -2.65
C GLY A 240 2.86 -7.92 -2.56
N ASP A 241 2.31 -7.56 -1.40
CA ASP A 241 0.89 -7.25 -1.24
C ASP A 241 0.52 -5.87 -1.81
N PHE A 242 1.50 -5.05 -2.22
CA PHE A 242 1.26 -3.75 -2.86
C PHE A 242 1.25 -3.82 -4.39
N GLU A 243 1.16 -5.02 -4.96
CA GLU A 243 0.93 -5.22 -6.38
C GLU A 243 -0.56 -4.95 -6.72
N PRO A 244 -0.90 -4.16 -7.76
CA PRO A 244 -2.27 -3.81 -8.11
C PRO A 244 -3.22 -5.01 -8.27
N GLU A 245 -2.71 -6.12 -8.78
CA GLU A 245 -3.46 -7.34 -9.06
C GLU A 245 -4.07 -7.94 -7.78
N THR A 246 -3.44 -7.70 -6.63
CA THR A 246 -3.90 -8.20 -5.33
C THR A 246 -5.19 -7.54 -4.82
N VAL A 247 -5.57 -6.41 -5.41
CA VAL A 247 -6.81 -5.67 -5.14
C VAL A 247 -7.72 -5.59 -6.38
N GLY A 248 -7.49 -6.47 -7.36
CA GLY A 248 -8.29 -6.52 -8.59
C GLY A 248 -8.03 -5.37 -9.57
N LEU A 249 -6.93 -4.63 -9.40
CA LEU A 249 -6.46 -3.61 -10.34
C LEU A 249 -5.41 -4.19 -11.28
N ARG A 250 -5.04 -3.43 -12.30
CA ARG A 250 -4.00 -3.82 -13.26
C ARG A 250 -2.90 -2.77 -13.31
N ARG A 251 -1.64 -3.19 -13.33
CA ARG A 251 -0.51 -2.28 -13.55
C ARG A 251 -0.44 -1.79 -15.01
N LYS A 252 -0.02 -0.55 -15.23
CA LYS A 252 0.30 -0.02 -16.57
C LYS A 252 1.54 -0.69 -17.15
N ASP A 253 1.68 -0.62 -18.47
CA ASP A 253 2.91 -1.02 -19.14
C ASP A 253 4.03 -0.03 -18.84
N VAL A 254 5.07 -0.50 -18.14
CA VAL A 254 6.19 0.33 -17.69
C VAL A 254 7.33 0.33 -18.71
N SER A 255 7.79 1.53 -19.06
CA SER A 255 8.98 1.80 -19.88
C SER A 255 9.92 2.75 -19.15
N ASP A 256 11.20 2.79 -19.54
CA ASP A 256 12.16 3.77 -18.99
C ASP A 256 11.87 5.18 -19.51
N ILE A 257 11.43 5.26 -20.77
CA ILE A 257 11.03 6.51 -21.41
C ILE A 257 9.89 6.29 -22.39
N ILE A 258 8.97 7.26 -22.45
CA ILE A 258 7.95 7.34 -23.49
C ILE A 258 8.24 8.53 -24.41
N ILE A 259 8.28 8.28 -25.70
CA ILE A 259 8.45 9.30 -26.74
C ILE A 259 7.07 9.67 -27.28
N VAL A 260 6.65 10.90 -27.06
CA VAL A 260 5.32 11.40 -27.42
C VAL A 260 5.39 12.14 -28.75
N GLY A 261 4.75 11.53 -29.75
CA GLY A 261 4.75 12.01 -31.13
C GLY A 261 5.95 11.54 -31.93
N THR A 262 5.75 11.44 -33.24
CA THR A 262 6.77 11.09 -34.24
C THR A 262 6.96 12.25 -35.21
N PRO A 263 7.67 13.31 -34.80
CA PRO A 263 8.05 14.38 -35.71
C PRO A 263 8.91 13.82 -36.86
N VAL A 264 8.60 14.24 -38.08
CA VAL A 264 9.41 13.89 -39.25
C VAL A 264 10.68 14.72 -39.23
N PHE A 265 11.83 14.06 -39.14
CA PHE A 265 13.16 14.67 -39.21
C PHE A 265 13.92 14.20 -40.45
N ILE A 266 14.94 14.99 -40.82
CA ILE A 266 15.87 14.65 -41.92
C ILE A 266 16.36 13.20 -41.83
N ASP A 267 16.44 12.55 -42.98
CA ASP A 267 16.94 11.18 -43.16
C ASP A 267 16.23 10.15 -42.25
N ASN A 268 15.01 10.45 -41.83
CA ASN A 268 14.24 9.67 -40.86
C ASN A 268 15.01 9.36 -39.56
N LEU A 269 15.93 10.24 -39.15
CA LEU A 269 16.83 9.97 -38.02
C LEU A 269 16.10 9.90 -36.69
N TYR A 270 14.94 10.55 -36.55
CA TYR A 270 14.15 10.44 -35.33
C TYR A 270 13.59 9.03 -35.12
N ASP A 271 13.14 8.36 -36.19
CA ASP A 271 12.59 7.02 -36.10
C ASP A 271 13.68 5.93 -36.17
N THR A 272 14.85 6.25 -36.73
CA THR A 272 15.95 5.29 -36.89
C THR A 272 17.06 5.43 -35.85
N TYR A 273 17.59 6.63 -35.65
CA TYR A 273 18.75 6.88 -34.78
C TYR A 273 18.37 6.89 -33.30
N LEU A 274 17.37 7.68 -32.90
CA LEU A 274 17.02 7.84 -31.47
C LEU A 274 16.62 6.52 -30.79
N PRO A 275 15.74 5.68 -31.38
CA PRO A 275 15.44 4.35 -30.83
C PRO A 275 16.68 3.46 -30.71
N THR A 276 17.57 3.51 -31.71
CA THR A 276 18.82 2.72 -31.69
C THR A 276 19.76 3.21 -30.58
N ALA A 277 19.92 4.53 -30.42
CA ALA A 277 20.76 5.11 -29.39
C ALA A 277 20.23 4.79 -27.97
N LEU A 278 18.92 4.86 -27.76
CA LEU A 278 18.27 4.48 -26.50
C LEU A 278 18.47 2.99 -26.20
N LYS A 279 18.28 2.12 -27.20
CA LYS A 279 18.52 0.68 -27.06
C LYS A 279 19.98 0.37 -26.74
N ASN A 280 20.93 1.02 -27.41
CA ASN A 280 22.36 0.87 -27.14
C ASN A 280 22.74 1.34 -25.73
N ALA A 281 22.02 2.32 -25.19
CA ALA A 281 22.13 2.77 -23.80
C ALA A 281 21.42 1.84 -22.78
N GLY A 282 20.79 0.75 -23.24
CA GLY A 282 20.06 -0.20 -22.40
C GLY A 282 18.71 0.30 -21.91
N LEU A 283 18.12 1.31 -22.53
CA LEU A 283 16.84 1.90 -22.13
C LEU A 283 15.68 1.29 -22.92
N LYS A 284 14.61 0.91 -22.22
CA LYS A 284 13.33 0.49 -22.80
C LYS A 284 12.50 1.73 -23.15
N ALA A 285 12.46 2.06 -24.44
CA ALA A 285 11.68 3.17 -24.96
C ALA A 285 10.38 2.71 -25.63
N LYS A 286 9.28 3.45 -25.44
CA LYS A 286 8.02 3.26 -26.16
C LYS A 286 7.65 4.54 -26.92
N VAL A 287 7.30 4.41 -28.19
CA VAL A 287 6.80 5.54 -29.01
C VAL A 287 5.28 5.51 -29.00
N VAL A 288 4.65 6.66 -28.75
CA VAL A 288 3.19 6.80 -28.65
C VAL A 288 2.71 8.03 -29.41
N ALA A 289 1.42 8.03 -29.76
CA ALA A 289 0.77 9.18 -30.39
C ALA A 289 0.58 10.33 -29.38
N SER A 290 0.54 11.57 -29.89
CA SER A 290 0.35 12.80 -29.10
C SER A 290 -1.11 13.05 -28.67
N ASN A 291 -1.93 12.01 -28.58
CA ASN A 291 -3.38 12.10 -28.29
C ASN A 291 -3.72 11.76 -26.83
N ASP A 292 -2.73 11.73 -25.94
CA ASP A 292 -2.86 11.45 -24.50
C ASP A 292 -3.47 10.09 -24.10
N ASN A 293 -3.97 9.28 -25.05
CA ASN A 293 -4.53 7.96 -24.79
C ASN A 293 -3.54 7.01 -24.09
N HIS A 294 -2.24 7.20 -24.36
CA HIS A 294 -1.19 6.41 -23.71
C HIS A 294 -1.12 6.63 -22.20
N LEU A 295 -1.61 7.76 -21.68
CA LEU A 295 -1.55 8.06 -20.25
C LEU A 295 -2.33 7.06 -19.41
N THR A 296 -3.37 6.42 -19.93
CA THR A 296 -4.17 5.44 -19.18
C THR A 296 -3.62 4.02 -19.28
N THR A 297 -2.80 3.72 -20.28
CA THR A 297 -2.28 2.36 -20.55
C THR A 297 -0.80 2.19 -20.21
N ASP A 298 -0.02 3.25 -20.36
CA ASP A 298 1.43 3.26 -20.31
C ASP A 298 1.95 4.23 -19.27
N TRP A 299 3.13 3.90 -18.73
CA TRP A 299 3.83 4.79 -17.82
C TRP A 299 5.34 4.71 -17.99
N ALA A 300 5.98 5.86 -17.86
CA ALA A 300 7.41 5.99 -17.71
C ALA A 300 7.73 7.08 -16.70
N PRO A 301 8.90 7.01 -16.03
CA PRO A 301 9.38 8.09 -15.18
C PRO A 301 9.77 9.34 -15.99
N LEU A 302 10.03 9.19 -17.30
CA LEU A 302 10.44 10.27 -18.19
C LEU A 302 9.65 10.22 -19.51
N TYR A 303 9.33 11.40 -20.04
CA TYR A 303 8.67 11.59 -21.32
C TYR A 303 9.49 12.53 -22.20
N LEU A 304 9.70 12.16 -23.46
CA LEU A 304 10.24 13.04 -24.49
C LEU A 304 9.08 13.57 -25.32
N GLN A 305 8.77 14.84 -25.15
CA GLN A 305 7.65 15.49 -25.81
C GLN A 305 8.12 16.40 -26.93
N THR A 306 7.28 16.52 -27.96
CA THR A 306 7.53 17.37 -29.12
C THR A 306 6.56 18.55 -29.12
N GLY A 307 7.07 19.78 -29.15
CA GLY A 307 6.29 21.00 -29.34
C GLY A 307 6.73 21.76 -30.58
N ILE A 308 5.78 22.39 -31.28
CA ILE A 308 6.07 23.27 -32.41
C ILE A 308 5.89 24.72 -31.94
N GLU A 309 6.94 25.53 -32.11
CA GLU A 309 6.90 26.97 -31.83
C GLU A 309 7.09 27.78 -33.11
N GLY A 310 6.44 28.95 -33.17
CA GLY A 310 6.55 29.90 -34.28
C GLY A 310 5.40 29.80 -35.29
N LYS A 311 5.32 30.79 -36.19
CA LYS A 311 4.38 30.82 -37.32
C LYS A 311 5.15 30.72 -38.64
N ASP A 312 4.57 30.02 -39.62
CA ASP A 312 5.02 29.95 -41.01
C ASP A 312 6.48 29.54 -41.22
N TYR A 313 7.33 30.45 -41.71
CA TYR A 313 8.74 30.18 -42.05
C TYR A 313 9.68 30.18 -40.85
N ASN A 314 9.24 30.71 -39.69
CA ASN A 314 10.01 30.72 -38.43
C ASN A 314 9.61 29.59 -37.48
N GLN A 315 9.00 28.52 -37.99
CA GLN A 315 8.67 27.36 -37.17
C GLN A 315 9.93 26.64 -36.71
N SER A 316 9.91 26.18 -35.46
CA SER A 316 10.94 25.34 -34.85
C SER A 316 10.28 24.21 -34.08
N ILE A 317 10.87 23.02 -34.15
CA ILE A 317 10.51 21.93 -33.24
C ILE A 317 11.36 22.04 -32.00
N LYS A 318 10.70 21.97 -30.84
CA LYS A 318 11.35 21.79 -29.56
C LYS A 318 11.05 20.40 -29.02
N LEU A 319 12.09 19.72 -28.58
CA LEU A 319 11.98 18.49 -27.80
C LEU A 319 12.20 18.84 -26.33
N PHE A 320 11.32 18.34 -25.47
CA PHE A 320 11.35 18.57 -24.03
C PHE A 320 11.39 17.24 -23.30
N LEU A 321 12.33 17.09 -22.36
CA LEU A 321 12.36 15.96 -21.44
C LEU A 321 11.65 16.35 -20.16
N THR A 322 10.57 15.65 -19.81
CA THR A 322 9.69 15.94 -18.67
C THR A 322 9.45 14.70 -17.79
N ARG A 323 8.98 14.90 -16.56
CA ARG A 323 8.46 13.82 -15.69
C ARG A 323 6.96 13.54 -15.89
N GLY A 324 6.24 14.50 -16.46
CA GLY A 324 4.80 14.39 -16.73
C GLY A 324 4.54 13.99 -18.19
N GLY A 325 3.55 13.11 -18.39
CA GLY A 325 3.15 12.68 -19.73
C GLY A 325 2.31 13.69 -20.52
N THR A 326 1.75 14.71 -19.86
CA THR A 326 1.00 15.80 -20.49
C THR A 326 1.92 16.94 -20.94
N ALA A 327 1.62 17.53 -22.10
CA ALA A 327 2.43 18.56 -22.71
C ALA A 327 2.22 19.97 -22.11
N ASP A 328 2.57 20.17 -20.84
CA ASP A 328 2.64 21.50 -20.23
C ASP A 328 4.00 22.19 -20.51
N TRP A 329 4.44 22.17 -21.77
CA TRP A 329 5.74 22.71 -22.22
C TRP A 329 5.91 24.22 -21.98
N LYS A 330 4.84 24.94 -21.64
CA LYS A 330 4.86 26.35 -21.25
C LYS A 330 5.32 26.57 -19.79
N ASN A 331 5.31 25.53 -18.95
CA ASN A 331 5.77 25.61 -17.57
C ASN A 331 7.23 25.17 -17.49
N ALA A 332 8.14 26.14 -17.37
CA ALA A 332 9.59 25.90 -17.39
C ALA A 332 10.13 25.04 -16.22
N GLY A 333 9.35 24.85 -15.15
CA GLY A 333 9.77 24.15 -13.93
C GLY A 333 10.00 22.64 -14.09
N ASP A 334 9.37 22.00 -15.09
CA ASP A 334 9.35 20.55 -15.24
C ASP A 334 10.21 20.03 -16.41
N ASN A 335 10.99 20.92 -17.05
CA ASN A 335 11.80 20.61 -18.24
C ASN A 335 13.26 20.33 -17.86
N TYR A 336 13.72 19.09 -18.02
CA TYR A 336 15.11 18.69 -17.74
C TYR A 336 16.09 19.02 -18.86
N LEU A 337 15.57 19.12 -20.09
CA LEU A 337 16.35 19.43 -21.28
C LEU A 337 15.42 20.01 -22.33
N HIS A 338 15.91 20.97 -23.11
CA HIS A 338 15.28 21.39 -24.35
C HIS A 338 16.30 21.30 -25.51
N CYS A 339 15.86 20.76 -26.63
CA CYS A 339 16.59 20.78 -27.90
C CYS A 339 15.71 21.48 -28.94
N LYS A 340 16.26 22.45 -29.66
CA LYS A 340 15.54 23.21 -30.70
C LYS A 340 16.12 22.89 -32.07
N PHE A 341 15.22 22.57 -33.00
CA PHE A 341 15.54 22.33 -34.40
C PHE A 341 14.78 23.31 -35.29
N ASP A 342 15.48 23.96 -36.20
CA ASP A 342 14.87 24.87 -37.15
C ASP A 342 14.12 24.11 -38.25
N LYS A 343 13.18 24.77 -38.93
CA LYS A 343 12.41 24.21 -40.07
C LYS A 343 13.26 23.60 -41.18
N ARG A 344 14.54 23.99 -41.29
CA ARG A 344 15.47 23.41 -42.27
C ARG A 344 15.83 21.94 -41.98
N THR A 345 15.65 21.50 -40.73
CA THR A 345 16.01 20.17 -40.22
C THR A 345 14.82 19.27 -39.84
N PHE A 346 13.60 19.79 -39.77
CA PHE A 346 12.37 19.00 -39.55
C PHE A 346 11.37 19.20 -40.70
N ASN A 347 10.51 18.22 -40.97
CA ASN A 347 9.63 18.14 -42.16
C ASN A 347 10.35 18.09 -43.52
N ARG A 348 11.56 17.51 -43.56
CA ARG A 348 12.28 17.21 -44.81
C ARG A 348 12.73 15.76 -44.81
N GLU A 349 12.56 15.09 -45.95
CA GLU A 349 12.94 13.68 -46.10
C GLU A 349 14.45 13.45 -46.20
N LYS A 350 15.19 14.41 -46.78
CA LYS A 350 16.64 14.30 -47.01
C LYS A 350 17.41 15.51 -46.53
N SER A 351 18.53 15.26 -45.83
CA SER A 351 19.48 16.29 -45.45
C SER A 351 20.14 16.94 -46.68
N THR A 352 20.46 18.23 -46.58
CA THR A 352 21.13 18.98 -47.66
C THR A 352 22.64 18.84 -47.60
N ASN A 353 23.19 18.48 -46.43
CA ASN A 353 24.61 18.24 -46.21
C ASN A 353 24.81 17.33 -44.99
N ALA A 354 25.99 16.71 -44.90
CA ALA A 354 26.35 15.82 -43.78
C ALA A 354 26.41 16.53 -42.41
N ARG A 355 26.53 17.86 -42.39
CA ARG A 355 26.63 18.66 -41.17
C ARG A 355 25.29 18.72 -40.42
N GLU A 356 24.17 18.80 -41.14
CA GLU A 356 22.82 18.79 -40.57
C GLU A 356 22.51 17.46 -39.87
N ALA A 357 22.80 16.33 -40.51
CA ALA A 357 22.63 15.00 -39.92
C ALA A 357 23.56 14.79 -38.71
N GLY A 358 24.81 15.26 -38.78
CA GLY A 358 25.75 15.22 -37.66
C GLY A 358 25.29 16.02 -36.45
N GLN A 359 24.69 17.20 -36.66
CA GLN A 359 24.12 18.01 -35.59
C GLN A 359 22.92 17.34 -34.93
N PHE A 360 22.04 16.72 -35.71
CA PHE A 360 20.90 15.95 -35.17
C PHE A 360 21.39 14.83 -34.25
N ARG A 361 22.33 14.00 -34.71
CA ARG A 361 22.88 12.89 -33.91
C ARG A 361 23.49 13.39 -32.60
N LYS A 362 24.27 14.47 -32.65
CA LYS A 362 24.88 15.09 -31.46
C LYS A 362 23.83 15.53 -30.42
N GLU A 363 22.73 16.14 -30.86
CA GLU A 363 21.66 16.54 -29.93
C GLU A 363 20.89 15.32 -29.39
N MET A 364 20.68 14.27 -30.19
CA MET A 364 20.09 13.03 -29.69
C MET A 364 20.98 12.34 -28.65
N ASP A 365 22.29 12.29 -28.87
CA ASP A 365 23.24 11.72 -27.89
C ASP A 365 23.22 12.51 -26.57
N ARG A 366 23.05 13.84 -26.66
CA ARG A 366 22.85 14.70 -25.50
C ARG A 366 21.53 14.39 -24.77
N ILE A 367 20.44 14.14 -25.50
CA ILE A 367 19.16 13.69 -24.93
C ILE A 367 19.35 12.36 -24.19
N VAL A 368 19.96 11.36 -24.81
CA VAL A 368 20.23 10.05 -24.19
C VAL A 368 21.07 10.21 -22.90
N THR A 369 22.11 11.03 -22.94
CA THR A 369 22.95 11.32 -21.77
C THR A 369 22.15 12.00 -20.65
N SER A 370 21.26 12.93 -21.00
CA SER A 370 20.37 13.60 -20.05
C SER A 370 19.40 12.61 -19.40
N ILE A 371 18.79 11.71 -20.18
CA ILE A 371 17.89 10.66 -19.69
C ILE A 371 18.62 9.77 -18.69
N LEU A 372 19.81 9.26 -19.02
CA LEU A 372 20.60 8.43 -18.11
C LEU A 372 20.93 9.15 -16.79
N THR A 373 21.23 10.45 -16.86
CA THR A 373 21.51 11.26 -15.69
C THR A 373 20.26 11.40 -14.80
N GLN A 374 19.11 11.71 -15.41
CA GLN A 374 17.86 11.85 -14.65
C GLN A 374 17.40 10.53 -14.06
N MET A 375 17.54 9.41 -14.78
CA MET A 375 17.23 8.07 -14.26
C MET A 375 18.07 7.72 -13.03
N LYS A 376 19.37 8.07 -13.02
CA LYS A 376 20.22 7.90 -11.83
C LYS A 376 19.74 8.74 -10.65
N ASN A 377 19.39 10.00 -10.89
CA ASN A 377 18.89 10.90 -9.85
C ASN A 377 17.55 10.42 -9.27
N ILE A 378 16.67 9.86 -10.09
CA ILE A 378 15.39 9.30 -9.63
C ILE A 378 15.64 8.10 -8.70
N LYS A 379 16.55 7.19 -9.08
CA LYS A 379 16.92 6.02 -8.27
C LYS A 379 17.60 6.37 -6.95
N SER A 380 18.29 7.50 -6.85
CA SER A 380 18.93 7.94 -5.60
C SER A 380 17.99 8.73 -4.67
N SER A 381 16.83 9.14 -5.17
CA SER A 381 15.83 9.93 -4.44
C SER A 381 14.62 9.11 -3.97
N SER A 382 14.52 7.86 -4.45
CA SER A 382 13.53 6.87 -4.06
C SER A 382 14.16 5.95 -3.03
#